data_AF-A0A9P7GTD5-F1
#
_entry.id   AF-A0A9P7GTD5-F1
#
_cell.length_a   1.000
_cell.length_b   1.000
_cell.length_c   1.000
_cell.angle_alpha   90.00
_cell.angle_beta   90.00
_cell.angle_gamma   90.00
#
_symmetry.space_group_name_H-M   'P 1'
#
loop_
_entity.id
_entity.type
_entity.pdbx_description
1 polymer ?
#
loop_
_entity_poly.entity_id
_entity_poly.type
_entity_poly.pdbx_seq_one_letter_code
_entity_poly.pdbx_strand_id
1 'polypeptide(L)'
;MAYWFGFAAVAGAFGGLLAFGIQHIDAHISTWRLLFAIEGSPAVVLGILTIFLLPDRPESTSFLNDRERSIALERMNRDTSGDNGAVVNRGTYQPGLLEIDKTDIGKAHVRMAFTDWRVREDSTFPSDKAK
;
A
#
# COMPACT_ATOMS: atom_id res chain seq x y z
N MET A 1 11.59 -3.36 -13.90
CA MET A 1 10.87 -2.07 -14.04
C MET A 1 10.36 -1.81 -15.46
N ALA A 2 11.16 -1.99 -16.52
CA ALA A 2 10.70 -1.76 -17.90
C ALA A 2 9.44 -2.57 -18.28
N TYR A 3 9.35 -3.83 -17.87
CA TYR A 3 8.17 -4.68 -18.06
C TYR A 3 6.90 -4.10 -17.41
N TRP A 4 7.01 -3.51 -16.22
CA TRP A 4 5.88 -2.92 -15.49
C TRP A 4 5.30 -1.73 -16.25
N PHE A 5 6.17 -0.81 -16.70
CA PHE A 5 5.74 0.36 -17.47
C PHE A 5 5.29 0.01 -18.90
N GLY A 6 5.79 -1.10 -19.46
CA GLY A 6 5.35 -1.59 -20.77
C GLY A 6 3.85 -1.86 -20.83
N PHE A 7 3.27 -2.42 -19.76
CA PHE A 7 1.83 -2.67 -19.69
C PHE A 7 0.99 -1.39 -19.73
N ALA A 8 1.50 -0.26 -19.21
CA ALA A 8 0.77 1.01 -19.27
C ALA A 8 0.65 1.53 -20.73
N ALA A 9 1.72 1.41 -21.52
CA ALA A 9 1.69 1.78 -22.94
C ALA A 9 0.74 0.87 -23.73
N VAL A 10 0.76 -0.44 -23.44
CA VAL A 10 -0.14 -1.42 -24.05
C VAL A 10 -1.60 -1.12 -23.70
N ALA A 11 -1.91 -0.88 -22.42
CA ALA A 11 -3.26 -0.52 -21.98
C ALA A 11 -3.77 0.76 -22.68
N GLY A 12 -2.91 1.78 -22.84
CA GLY A 12 -3.26 2.99 -23.58
C GLY A 12 -3.60 2.72 -25.07
N ALA A 13 -2.83 1.86 -25.73
CA ALA A 13 -3.10 1.48 -27.13
C ALA A 13 -4.43 0.72 -27.27
N PHE A 14 -4.73 -0.20 -26.34
CA PHE A 14 -6.01 -0.91 -26.32
C PHE A 14 -7.19 0.00 -26.00
N GLY A 15 -7.05 0.94 -25.07
CA GLY A 15 -8.10 1.92 -24.78
C GLY A 15 -8.48 2.78 -26.00
N GLY A 16 -7.48 3.20 -26.78
CA GLY A 16 -7.72 3.93 -28.04
C GLY A 16 -8.40 3.08 -29.11
N LEU A 17 -7.97 1.82 -29.26
CA LEU A 17 -8.57 0.88 -30.21
C LEU A 17 -10.02 0.54 -29.85
N LEU A 18 -10.31 0.32 -28.56
CA LEU A 18 -11.67 0.06 -28.07
C LEU A 18 -12.58 1.27 -28.30
N ALA A 19 -12.11 2.48 -28.01
CA ALA A 19 -12.89 3.70 -28.26
C ALA A 19 -13.26 3.84 -29.76
N PHE A 20 -12.31 3.58 -30.66
CA PHE A 20 -12.57 3.57 -32.10
C PHE A 20 -13.56 2.49 -32.53
N GLY A 21 -13.42 1.26 -32.01
CA GLY A 21 -14.33 0.16 -32.30
C GLY A 21 -15.76 0.42 -31.82
N ILE A 22 -15.93 1.00 -30.63
CA ILE A 22 -17.25 1.28 -30.05
C ILE A 22 -17.96 2.41 -30.81
N GLN A 23 -17.23 3.37 -31.37
CA GLN A 23 -17.81 4.43 -32.20
C GLN A 23 -18.47 3.89 -33.48
N HIS A 24 -18.06 2.72 -33.97
CA HIS A 24 -18.65 2.08 -35.15
C HIS A 24 -19.81 1.14 -34.83
N ILE A 25 -20.13 0.93 -33.54
CA ILE A 25 -21.24 0.07 -33.12
C ILE A 25 -22.52 0.91 -33.05
N ASP A 26 -23.46 0.62 -33.94
CA ASP A 26 -24.79 1.22 -33.92
C ASP A 26 -25.71 0.39 -33.02
N ALA A 27 -25.66 0.67 -31.72
CA ALA A 27 -26.45 0.00 -30.70
C ALA A 27 -27.54 0.92 -30.15
N HIS A 28 -28.68 0.35 -29.78
CA HIS A 28 -29.77 1.04 -29.08
C HIS A 28 -29.39 1.53 -27.66
N ILE A 29 -28.17 1.25 -27.22
CA ILE A 29 -27.64 1.55 -25.88
C ILE A 29 -26.55 2.61 -26.03
N SER A 30 -26.52 3.59 -25.11
CA SER A 30 -25.50 4.63 -25.10
C SER A 30 -24.08 4.06 -25.12
N THR A 31 -23.24 4.59 -26.02
CA THR A 31 -21.83 4.23 -26.25
C THR A 31 -21.01 4.09 -24.96
N TRP A 32 -21.21 4.98 -23.99
CA TRP A 32 -20.48 4.96 -22.71
C TRP A 32 -20.77 3.71 -21.87
N ARG A 33 -21.97 3.13 -21.97
CA ARG A 33 -22.32 1.89 -21.24
C ARG A 33 -21.62 0.68 -21.85
N LEU A 34 -21.49 0.66 -23.18
CA LEU A 34 -20.76 -0.38 -23.90
C LEU A 34 -19.27 -0.34 -23.56
N LEU A 35 -18.69 0.85 -23.42
CA LEU A 35 -17.29 1.01 -22.98
C LEU A 35 -17.05 0.31 -21.63
N PHE A 36 -17.87 0.60 -20.63
CA PHE A 36 -17.75 -0.04 -19.31
C PHE A 36 -18.05 -1.54 -19.32
N ALA A 37 -19.04 -1.97 -20.12
CA ALA A 37 -19.36 -3.38 -20.23
C ALA A 37 -18.21 -4.19 -20.87
N ILE A 38 -17.60 -3.65 -21.94
CA ILE A 38 -16.51 -4.32 -22.65
C ILE A 38 -15.24 -4.31 -21.80
N GLU A 39 -14.84 -3.18 -21.22
CA GLU A 39 -13.64 -3.07 -20.38
C GLU A 39 -13.80 -3.80 -19.04
N GLY A 40 -15.00 -3.84 -18.48
CA GLY A 40 -15.29 -4.54 -17.23
C GLY A 40 -15.38 -6.06 -17.38
N SER A 41 -15.73 -6.56 -18.58
CA SER A 41 -15.95 -8.00 -18.78
C SER A 41 -14.70 -8.87 -18.52
N PRO A 42 -13.47 -8.52 -18.95
CA PRO A 42 -12.27 -9.30 -18.64
C PRO A 42 -11.96 -9.29 -17.15
N ALA A 43 -12.21 -8.18 -16.45
CA ALA A 43 -11.98 -8.08 -15.01
C ALA A 43 -12.92 -9.02 -14.22
N VAL A 44 -14.20 -9.08 -14.60
CA VAL A 44 -15.17 -10.01 -14.00
C VAL A 44 -14.77 -11.45 -14.26
N VAL A 45 -14.39 -11.79 -15.51
CA VAL A 45 -13.91 -13.13 -15.87
C VAL A 45 -12.66 -13.51 -15.07
N LEU A 46 -11.68 -12.61 -14.95
CA LEU A 46 -10.49 -12.82 -14.14
C LEU A 46 -10.81 -12.99 -12.65
N GLY A 47 -11.78 -12.26 -12.11
CA GLY A 47 -12.25 -12.44 -10.74
C GLY A 47 -12.85 -13.82 -10.51
N ILE A 48 -13.68 -14.31 -11.44
CA ILE A 48 -14.21 -15.68 -11.38
C ILE A 48 -13.07 -16.71 -11.49
N LEU A 49 -12.12 -16.50 -12.40
CA LEU A 49 -10.96 -17.38 -12.54
C LEU A 49 -10.11 -17.40 -11.28
N THR A 50 -9.99 -16.29 -10.57
CA THR A 50 -9.22 -16.20 -9.33
C THR A 50 -9.80 -17.10 -8.25
N ILE A 51 -11.12 -17.27 -8.17
CA ILE A 51 -11.76 -18.20 -7.23
C ILE A 51 -11.31 -19.65 -7.48
N PHE A 52 -11.02 -20.02 -8.72
CA PHE A 52 -10.58 -21.38 -9.07
C PHE A 52 -9.05 -21.53 -9.12
N LEU A 53 -8.34 -20.47 -9.50
CA LEU A 53 -6.91 -20.51 -9.82
C LEU A 53 -6.03 -20.08 -8.64
N LEU A 54 -6.56 -19.30 -7.69
CA LEU A 54 -5.81 -18.80 -6.53
C LEU A 54 -6.08 -19.67 -5.30
N PRO A 55 -5.14 -20.54 -4.88
CA PRO A 55 -5.32 -21.42 -3.73
C PRO A 55 -5.02 -20.64 -2.44
N ASP A 56 -5.89 -20.76 -1.43
CA ASP A 56 -5.79 -20.01 -0.16
C ASP A 56 -4.55 -20.36 0.68
N ARG A 57 -3.90 -21.49 0.40
CA ARG A 57 -2.69 -21.92 1.10
C ARG A 57 -1.64 -22.46 0.13
N PRO A 58 -0.35 -22.21 0.38
CA PRO A 58 0.76 -22.79 -0.40
C PRO A 58 0.77 -24.32 -0.35
N GLU A 59 0.12 -24.93 0.66
CA GLU A 59 -0.10 -26.37 0.74
C GLU A 59 -1.04 -26.90 -0.35
N SER A 60 -2.03 -26.10 -0.73
CA SER A 60 -3.05 -26.46 -1.72
C SER A 60 -2.68 -26.04 -3.15
N THR A 61 -1.56 -25.34 -3.35
CA THR A 61 -1.14 -24.92 -4.69
C THR A 61 -0.57 -26.09 -5.48
N SER A 62 -1.12 -26.34 -6.67
CA SER A 62 -0.58 -27.32 -7.64
C SER A 62 0.62 -26.79 -8.44
N PHE A 63 0.93 -25.49 -8.32
CA PHE A 63 1.96 -24.80 -9.09
C PHE A 63 3.34 -24.76 -8.41
N LEU A 64 3.44 -25.05 -7.11
CA LEU A 64 4.69 -24.99 -6.36
C LEU A 64 5.33 -26.37 -6.22
N ASN A 65 6.64 -26.45 -6.45
CA ASN A 65 7.41 -27.66 -6.19
C ASN A 65 7.55 -27.88 -4.67
N ASP A 66 7.80 -29.11 -4.20
CA ASP A 66 7.80 -29.42 -2.76
C ASP A 66 8.81 -28.57 -1.96
N ARG A 67 9.95 -28.25 -2.57
CA ARG A 67 10.96 -27.35 -1.99
C ARG A 67 10.52 -25.89 -1.94
N GLU A 68 9.76 -25.42 -2.92
CA GLU A 68 9.28 -24.04 -2.96
C GLU A 68 8.11 -23.85 -1.98
N ARG A 69 7.28 -24.89 -1.83
CA ARG A 69 6.21 -24.95 -0.84
C ARG A 69 6.74 -24.85 0.58
N SER A 70 7.83 -25.56 0.93
CA SER A 70 8.40 -25.49 2.29
C SER A 70 8.93 -24.10 2.62
N ILE A 71 9.60 -23.44 1.67
CA ILE A 71 10.09 -22.06 1.82
C ILE A 71 8.92 -21.07 1.95
N ALA A 72 7.85 -21.24 1.15
CA ALA A 72 6.67 -20.39 1.21
C ALA A 72 5.95 -20.50 2.57
N LEU A 73 5.85 -21.71 3.12
CA LEU A 73 5.28 -21.96 4.44
C LEU A 73 6.11 -21.34 5.56
N GLU A 74 7.43 -21.48 5.51
CA GLU A 74 8.33 -20.85 6.48
C GLU A 74 8.18 -19.32 6.48
N ARG A 75 8.06 -18.70 5.30
CA ARG A 75 7.82 -17.25 5.16
C ARG A 75 6.46 -16.85 5.72
N MET A 76 5.39 -17.55 5.36
CA MET A 76 4.03 -17.28 5.84
C MET A 76 3.94 -17.33 7.38
N ASN A 77 4.65 -18.28 8.00
CA ASN A 77 4.72 -18.40 9.46
C ASN A 77 5.57 -17.30 10.11
N ARG A 78 6.66 -16.88 9.46
CA ARG A 78 7.50 -15.77 9.95
C ARG A 78 6.76 -14.44 9.89
N ASP A 79 6.00 -14.19 8.82
CA ASP A 79 5.24 -12.95 8.65
C ASP A 79 4.04 -12.85 9.61
N THR A 80 3.55 -13.99 10.12
CA THR A 80 2.50 -14.04 11.16
C THR A 80 3.04 -13.74 12.57
N SER A 81 4.36 -13.85 12.79
CA SER A 81 4.99 -13.50 14.06
C SER A 81 5.09 -11.98 14.15
N GLY A 82 4.13 -11.37 14.85
CA GLY A 82 3.99 -9.91 14.96
C GLY A 82 5.31 -9.21 15.26
N ASP A 83 5.53 -8.10 14.53
CA ASP A 83 6.55 -7.12 14.85
C ASP A 83 6.37 -6.70 16.32
N ASN A 84 7.25 -7.20 17.20
CA ASN A 84 7.40 -6.67 18.53
C ASN A 84 8.12 -5.33 18.37
N GLY A 85 7.38 -4.33 17.88
CA GLY A 85 7.86 -2.97 17.74
C GLY A 85 8.55 -2.57 19.04
N ALA A 86 9.74 -1.99 18.92
CA ALA A 86 10.59 -1.66 20.05
C ALA A 86 9.76 -1.02 21.17
N VAL A 87 9.64 -1.71 22.30
CA VAL A 87 9.01 -1.17 23.50
C VAL A 87 9.75 0.11 23.87
N VAL A 88 9.12 1.26 23.62
CA VAL A 88 9.64 2.55 24.07
C VAL A 88 9.74 2.47 25.58
N ASN A 89 10.97 2.33 26.08
CA ASN A 89 11.23 2.23 27.50
C ASN A 89 10.82 3.55 28.15
N ARG A 90 9.75 3.50 28.94
CA ARG A 90 9.14 4.66 29.59
C ARG A 90 10.12 5.40 30.53
N GLY A 91 11.30 4.82 30.82
CA GLY A 91 12.37 5.41 31.62
C GLY A 91 13.17 6.52 30.93
N THR A 92 13.00 6.77 29.62
CA THR A 92 13.66 7.89 28.92
C THR A 92 12.83 9.18 28.93
N TYR A 93 11.63 9.18 29.53
CA TYR A 93 10.85 10.40 29.74
C TYR A 93 11.43 11.21 30.90
N GLN A 94 11.95 12.41 30.63
CA GLN A 94 12.18 13.44 31.66
C GLN A 94 10.81 13.87 32.22
N PRO A 95 10.46 13.52 33.48
CA PRO A 95 9.19 13.92 34.05
C PRO A 95 9.33 15.37 34.53
N GLY A 96 8.95 16.32 33.68
CA GLY A 96 9.03 17.76 33.99
C GLY A 96 8.65 18.68 32.84
N LEU A 97 8.57 18.18 31.60
CA LEU A 97 8.14 18.96 30.43
C LEU A 97 6.65 18.76 30.06
N LEU A 98 5.91 17.94 30.83
CA LEU A 98 4.51 17.61 30.57
C LEU A 98 3.60 18.00 31.75
N GLU A 99 3.83 19.15 32.37
CA GLU A 99 2.73 19.84 33.05
C GLU A 99 2.02 20.71 32.00
N ILE A 100 1.24 20.05 31.14
CA ILE A 100 0.44 20.74 30.14
C ILE A 100 -0.78 21.31 30.86
N ASP A 101 -0.77 22.62 31.09
CA ASP A 101 -1.98 23.37 31.41
C ASP A 101 -3.00 23.11 30.29
N LYS A 102 -4.09 22.43 30.64
CA LYS A 102 -5.05 21.88 29.67
C LYS A 102 -5.83 22.96 28.90
N THR A 103 -5.62 24.22 29.25
CA THR A 103 -6.36 25.38 28.73
C THR A 103 -5.80 25.95 27.43
N ASP A 104 -4.55 25.64 27.05
CA ASP A 104 -3.85 26.25 25.90
C ASP A 104 -3.59 25.31 24.70
N ILE A 105 -4.22 24.13 24.66
CA ILE A 105 -4.00 23.08 23.63
C ILE A 105 -4.70 23.39 22.28
N GLY A 106 -4.97 24.65 21.97
CA GLY A 106 -5.81 25.00 20.82
C GLY A 106 -5.07 25.23 19.51
N LYS A 107 -3.97 26.01 19.52
CA LYS A 107 -3.42 26.57 18.27
C LYS A 107 -1.89 26.50 18.18
N ALA A 108 -1.19 26.64 19.30
CA ALA A 108 0.28 26.63 19.33
C ALA A 108 0.86 25.24 19.02
N HIS A 109 0.29 24.18 19.62
CA HIS A 109 0.75 22.80 19.41
C HIS A 109 0.43 22.27 18.01
N VAL A 110 -0.74 22.61 17.46
CA VAL A 110 -1.10 22.27 16.08
C VAL A 110 -0.13 22.94 15.12
N ARG A 111 0.19 24.23 15.34
CA ARG A 111 1.18 24.94 14.53
C ARG A 111 2.56 24.28 14.63
N MET A 112 3.00 23.89 15.84
CA MET A 112 4.27 23.18 16.02
C MET A 112 4.32 21.88 15.22
N ALA A 113 3.29 21.04 15.30
CA ALA A 113 3.23 19.78 14.54
C ALA A 113 3.30 19.99 13.02
N PHE A 114 2.75 21.09 12.51
CA PHE A 114 2.83 21.44 11.09
C PHE A 114 4.14 22.15 10.70
N THR A 115 4.79 22.85 11.63
CA THR A 115 6.08 23.52 11.36
C THR A 115 7.28 22.62 11.58
N ASP A 116 7.12 21.53 12.33
CA ASP A 116 8.16 20.53 12.60
C ASP A 116 8.25 19.48 11.48
N TRP A 117 8.31 19.95 10.23
CA TRP A 117 8.57 19.13 9.04
C TRP A 117 10.02 19.23 8.57
N ARG A 118 10.82 20.10 9.19
CA ARG A 118 12.24 20.23 8.87
C ARG A 118 13.02 19.25 9.73
N VAL A 119 13.56 18.22 9.08
CA VAL A 119 14.61 17.36 9.63
C VAL A 119 15.73 18.26 10.12
N ARG A 120 15.86 18.39 11.45
CA ARG A 120 17.00 19.02 12.09
C ARG A 120 18.14 18.00 12.09
N GLU A 121 19.19 18.27 11.34
CA GLU A 121 20.41 17.46 11.29
C GLU A 121 21.36 17.74 12.48
N ASP A 122 20.97 18.55 13.47
CA ASP A 122 21.76 18.80 14.66
C ASP A 122 21.41 17.85 15.80
N SER A 123 21.78 16.57 15.65
CA SER A 123 21.83 15.61 16.76
C SER A 123 22.98 15.87 17.74
N THR A 124 23.40 17.12 17.94
CA THR A 124 24.29 17.49 19.03
C THR A 124 23.43 17.73 20.26
N PHE A 125 23.13 16.64 20.97
CA PHE A 125 22.84 16.75 22.40
C PHE A 125 23.93 17.62 23.03
N PRO A 126 23.58 18.70 23.76
CA PRO A 126 24.57 19.47 24.48
C PRO A 126 25.26 18.54 25.48
N SER A 127 26.50 18.15 25.13
CA SER A 127 27.47 17.58 26.04
C SER A 127 27.87 18.68 27.01
N ASP A 128 27.07 18.83 28.08
CA ASP A 128 27.43 19.75 29.15
C ASP A 128 28.47 19.08 30.05
N LYS A 129 29.69 19.58 29.90
CA LYS A 129 30.81 19.42 30.82
C LYS A 129 30.51 20.26 32.07
N ALA A 130 29.96 19.64 33.11
CA ALA A 130 30.12 20.10 34.48
C ALA A 130 30.81 18.94 35.24
N LYS A 131 32.13 19.00 35.50
CA LYS A 131 32.75 19.64 36.68
C LYS A 131 32.03 19.32 37.98
#